data_AF-A0A318JP59-F1
#
_entry.id   AF-A0A318JP59-F1
#
_cell.length_a   1.000
_cell.length_b   1.000
_cell.length_c   1.000
_cell.angle_alpha   90.00
_cell.angle_beta   90.00
_cell.angle_gamma   90.00
#
_symmetry.space_group_name_H-M   'P 1'
#
loop_
_entity.id
_entity.type
_entity.pdbx_description
1 polymer ?
#
loop_
_entity_poly.entity_id
_entity_poly.type
_entity_poly.pdbx_seq_one_letter_code
_entity_poly.pdbx_strand_id
1 'polypeptide(L)'
;MEPLTLIEIDLELARRAAEADSIVATLLELDKHQGLTLVRNYPPSGVTEARWLPVRDALALMWEDLGRMRAILDSARAVRGTRAKLDDGQRARLTELLRGRPHELSRTPIPLVERSLTGPSEHVLFVGLADTLERMRATFPMIAEFLDAVDKVNSRVMTGLAPLQDQLDRAGAATPRLRSIGDGIAELLSRSATDPLALTTAEIDARLAELADALRRESATLAELAAMKANWPAAVAAARARLDAVQATRDRAARAKAEVERTIVSSPLPVSPNDIGPLRAQLDAIADNPDAAPALLDLGGRIDAATSAAAAAEDLAQGLLDRRGELRGRLAAYQAKAARLGVGEDRDVIAAHRIADGLLARTPCDLAAVTRAVADYQQLIAEKAGRRP
;
A
#
# COMPACT_ATOMS: atom_id res chain seq x y z
N MET A 1 -65.60 2.24 7.54
CA MET A 1 -64.72 3.37 7.89
C MET A 1 -65.60 4.59 7.96
N GLU A 2 -65.69 5.24 9.13
CA GLU A 2 -66.52 6.45 9.29
C GLU A 2 -65.96 7.58 8.40
N PRO A 3 -66.81 8.32 7.65
CA PRO A 3 -66.34 9.35 6.73
C PRO A 3 -65.76 10.54 7.51
N LEU A 4 -64.57 10.98 7.10
CA LEU A 4 -63.88 12.11 7.71
C LEU A 4 -64.70 13.41 7.59
N THR A 5 -64.53 14.28 8.59
CA THR A 5 -65.01 15.65 8.51
C THR A 5 -64.21 16.44 7.47
N LEU A 6 -64.76 17.56 7.00
CA LEU A 6 -64.11 18.39 5.98
C LEU A 6 -62.75 18.94 6.45
N ILE A 7 -62.64 19.31 7.73
CA ILE A 7 -61.38 19.77 8.34
C ILE A 7 -60.35 18.64 8.37
N GLU A 8 -60.75 17.41 8.76
CA GLU A 8 -59.85 16.25 8.77
C GLU A 8 -59.37 15.86 7.37
N ILE A 9 -60.25 15.98 6.36
CA ILE A 9 -59.88 15.76 4.95
C ILE A 9 -58.83 16.76 4.49
N ASP A 10 -59.04 18.06 4.77
CA ASP A 10 -58.11 19.11 4.36
C ASP A 10 -56.75 18.98 5.05
N LEU A 11 -56.75 18.66 6.36
CA LEU A 11 -55.53 18.36 7.11
C LEU A 11 -54.80 17.13 6.58
N GLU A 12 -55.52 16.04 6.29
CA GLU A 12 -54.93 14.81 5.76
C GLU A 12 -54.36 15.03 4.36
N LEU A 13 -55.07 15.74 3.48
CA LEU A 13 -54.58 16.12 2.15
C LEU A 13 -53.30 16.95 2.24
N ALA A 14 -53.27 17.97 3.11
CA ALA A 14 -52.09 18.81 3.31
C ALA A 14 -50.91 17.98 3.83
N ARG A 15 -51.14 17.09 4.80
CA ARG A 15 -50.13 16.18 5.34
C ARG A 15 -49.56 15.26 4.28
N ARG A 16 -50.41 14.57 3.51
CA ARG A 16 -49.98 13.64 2.45
C ARG A 16 -49.29 14.33 1.29
N ALA A 17 -49.71 15.56 0.95
CA ALA A 17 -49.02 16.39 -0.02
C ALA A 17 -47.60 16.73 0.44
N ALA A 18 -47.44 17.19 1.69
CA ALA A 18 -46.12 17.49 2.25
C ALA A 18 -45.22 16.23 2.33
N GLU A 19 -45.77 15.08 2.69
CA GLU A 19 -45.05 13.79 2.66
C GLU A 19 -44.57 13.47 1.22
N ALA A 20 -45.43 13.61 0.22
CA ALA A 20 -45.07 13.37 -1.18
C ALA A 20 -44.00 14.35 -1.69
N ASP A 21 -44.10 15.64 -1.34
CA ASP A 21 -43.11 16.65 -1.72
C ASP A 21 -41.72 16.35 -1.10
N SER A 22 -41.69 15.90 0.17
CA SER A 22 -40.46 15.48 0.84
C SER A 22 -39.83 14.24 0.18
N ILE A 23 -40.65 13.27 -0.24
CA ILE A 23 -40.19 12.09 -0.98
C ILE A 23 -39.60 12.51 -2.33
N VAL A 24 -40.27 13.40 -3.07
CA VAL A 24 -39.78 13.91 -4.36
C VAL A 24 -38.42 14.57 -4.19
N ALA A 25 -38.27 15.44 -3.20
CA ALA A 25 -36.98 16.07 -2.91
C ALA A 25 -35.89 15.02 -2.64
N THR A 26 -36.19 14.01 -1.81
CA THR A 26 -35.24 12.93 -1.49
C THR A 26 -34.85 12.10 -2.72
N LEU A 27 -35.82 11.75 -3.58
CA LEU A 27 -35.55 10.98 -4.78
C LEU A 27 -34.77 11.77 -5.84
N LEU A 28 -34.94 13.09 -5.90
CA LEU A 28 -34.12 13.96 -6.75
C LEU A 28 -32.67 14.05 -6.27
N GLU A 29 -32.44 14.07 -4.95
CA GLU A 29 -31.07 14.00 -4.41
C GLU A 29 -30.45 12.62 -4.65
N LEU A 30 -31.24 11.55 -4.52
CA LEU A 30 -30.82 10.19 -4.87
C LEU A 30 -30.42 10.07 -6.36
N ASP A 31 -31.16 10.72 -7.26
CA ASP A 31 -30.88 10.69 -8.70
C ASP A 31 -29.54 11.36 -9.06
N LYS A 32 -29.12 12.34 -8.26
CA LYS A 32 -27.82 13.03 -8.37
C LYS A 32 -26.68 12.33 -7.63
N HIS A 33 -26.97 11.25 -6.91
CA HIS A 33 -25.96 10.57 -6.10
C HIS A 33 -24.80 10.05 -6.97
N GLN A 34 -23.56 10.25 -6.52
CA GLN A 34 -22.37 9.90 -7.30
C GLN A 34 -22.30 8.38 -7.56
N GLY A 35 -22.60 7.57 -6.55
CA GLY A 35 -22.70 6.12 -6.72
C GLY A 35 -23.70 5.69 -7.80
N LEU A 36 -24.83 6.40 -7.95
CA LEU A 36 -25.85 6.08 -8.97
C LEU A 36 -25.38 6.53 -10.35
N THR A 37 -24.76 7.70 -10.43
CA THR A 37 -24.14 8.22 -11.66
C THR A 37 -23.07 7.25 -12.17
N LEU A 38 -22.26 6.69 -11.28
CA LEU A 38 -21.21 5.74 -11.63
C LEU A 38 -21.78 4.46 -12.26
N VAL A 39 -22.71 3.77 -11.57
CA VAL A 39 -23.28 2.50 -12.09
C VAL A 39 -24.14 2.66 -13.34
N ARG A 40 -24.65 3.88 -13.60
CA ARG A 40 -25.35 4.20 -14.85
C ARG A 40 -24.39 4.43 -16.02
N ASN A 41 -23.25 5.08 -15.77
CA ASN A 41 -22.26 5.39 -16.81
C ASN A 41 -21.33 4.22 -17.12
N TYR A 42 -21.07 3.38 -16.12
CA TYR A 42 -20.21 2.21 -16.21
C TYR A 42 -21.03 0.97 -15.83
N PRO A 43 -21.39 0.12 -16.80
CA PRO A 43 -22.14 -1.10 -16.51
C PRO A 43 -21.43 -1.93 -15.43
N PRO A 44 -22.10 -2.21 -14.29
CA PRO A 44 -21.46 -2.93 -13.21
C PRO A 44 -21.22 -4.39 -13.61
N SER A 45 -20.18 -4.98 -13.05
CA SER A 45 -19.82 -6.38 -13.24
C SER A 45 -19.56 -7.06 -11.88
N GLY A 46 -19.49 -8.40 -11.88
CA GLY A 46 -19.00 -9.16 -10.73
C GLY A 46 -19.82 -8.97 -9.45
N VAL A 47 -19.15 -8.58 -8.36
CA VAL A 47 -19.80 -8.41 -7.04
C VAL A 47 -20.75 -7.23 -7.05
N THR A 48 -20.36 -6.14 -7.71
CA THR A 48 -21.17 -4.93 -7.81
C THR A 48 -22.43 -5.18 -8.62
N GLU A 49 -22.36 -5.93 -9.72
CA GLU A 49 -23.54 -6.31 -10.52
C GLU A 49 -24.54 -7.14 -9.71
N ALA A 50 -24.06 -8.18 -9.02
CA ALA A 50 -24.90 -9.04 -8.21
C ALA A 50 -25.66 -8.27 -7.12
N ARG A 51 -25.01 -7.25 -6.53
CA ARG A 51 -25.63 -6.36 -5.53
C ARG A 51 -26.49 -5.26 -6.16
N TRP A 52 -26.20 -4.85 -7.39
CA TRP A 52 -26.92 -3.80 -8.10
C TRP A 52 -28.29 -4.26 -8.57
N LEU A 53 -28.43 -5.50 -9.08
CA LEU A 53 -29.69 -5.97 -9.68
C LEU A 53 -30.91 -5.81 -8.75
N PRO A 54 -30.89 -6.25 -7.47
CA PRO A 54 -32.02 -6.03 -6.57
C PRO A 54 -32.26 -4.55 -6.27
N VAL A 55 -31.20 -3.75 -6.16
CA VAL A 55 -31.27 -2.30 -5.89
C VAL A 55 -31.87 -1.55 -7.07
N ARG A 56 -31.54 -1.94 -8.31
CA ARG A 56 -32.10 -1.39 -9.55
C ARG A 56 -33.62 -1.61 -9.59
N ASP A 57 -34.06 -2.83 -9.31
CA ASP A 57 -35.48 -3.19 -9.35
C ASP A 57 -36.25 -2.47 -8.22
N ALA A 58 -35.65 -2.38 -7.03
CA ALA A 58 -36.16 -1.61 -5.90
C ALA A 58 -36.27 -0.10 -6.22
N LEU A 59 -35.27 0.47 -6.90
CA LEU A 59 -35.28 1.87 -7.32
C LEU A 59 -36.38 2.13 -8.36
N ALA A 60 -36.55 1.24 -9.33
CA ALA A 60 -37.63 1.34 -10.32
C ALA A 60 -39.01 1.31 -9.63
N LEU A 61 -39.22 0.36 -8.71
CA LEU A 61 -40.46 0.28 -7.93
C LEU A 61 -40.70 1.54 -7.10
N MET A 62 -39.65 2.15 -6.54
CA MET A 62 -39.77 3.40 -5.78
C MET A 62 -40.27 4.57 -6.63
N TRP A 63 -39.86 4.67 -7.89
CA TRP A 63 -40.39 5.66 -8.83
C TRP A 63 -41.83 5.37 -9.27
N GLU A 64 -42.18 4.10 -9.49
CA GLU A 64 -43.57 3.68 -9.75
C GLU A 64 -44.49 4.02 -8.58
N ASP A 65 -44.03 3.77 -7.36
CA ASP A 65 -44.73 4.04 -6.11
C ASP A 65 -44.99 5.53 -5.91
N LEU A 66 -44.01 6.39 -6.22
CA LEU A 66 -44.22 7.83 -6.25
C LEU A 66 -45.31 8.21 -7.27
N GLY A 67 -45.30 7.59 -8.46
CA GLY A 67 -46.31 7.78 -9.49
C GLY A 67 -47.72 7.43 -8.99
N ARG A 68 -47.87 6.28 -8.32
CA ARG A 68 -49.14 5.85 -7.69
C ARG A 68 -49.59 6.82 -6.61
N MET A 69 -48.68 7.27 -5.74
CA MET A 69 -49.02 8.25 -4.69
C MET A 69 -49.54 9.56 -5.29
N ARG A 70 -48.87 10.08 -6.34
CA ARG A 70 -49.31 11.29 -7.04
C ARG A 70 -50.69 11.11 -7.67
N ALA A 71 -50.95 9.98 -8.34
CA ALA A 71 -52.24 9.69 -8.94
C ALA A 71 -53.39 9.64 -7.90
N ILE A 72 -53.15 9.04 -6.73
CA ILE A 72 -54.13 9.02 -5.63
C ILE A 72 -54.38 10.43 -5.09
N LEU A 73 -53.32 11.22 -4.88
CA LEU A 73 -53.43 12.59 -4.38
C LEU A 73 -54.13 13.52 -5.37
N ASP A 74 -53.83 13.41 -6.65
CA ASP A 74 -54.47 14.21 -7.69
C ASP A 74 -55.96 13.84 -7.84
N SER A 75 -56.28 12.55 -7.73
CA SER A 75 -57.67 12.08 -7.66
C SER A 75 -58.39 12.64 -6.43
N ALA A 76 -57.75 12.63 -5.26
CA ALA A 76 -58.33 13.16 -4.04
C ALA A 76 -58.52 14.69 -4.11
N ARG A 77 -57.57 15.43 -4.68
CA ARG A 77 -57.69 16.88 -4.94
C ARG A 77 -58.82 17.20 -5.91
N ALA A 78 -58.98 16.42 -6.98
CA ALA A 78 -60.06 16.57 -7.94
C ALA A 78 -61.44 16.35 -7.31
N VAL A 79 -61.60 15.32 -6.47
CA VAL A 79 -62.86 15.05 -5.75
C VAL A 79 -63.13 16.12 -4.68
N ARG A 80 -62.09 16.61 -3.98
CA ARG A 80 -62.23 17.68 -2.98
C ARG A 80 -62.69 19.00 -3.61
N GLY A 81 -62.14 19.35 -4.78
CA GLY A 81 -62.48 20.55 -5.54
C GLY A 81 -62.36 21.85 -4.72
N THR A 82 -63.03 22.92 -5.19
CA THR A 82 -63.04 24.24 -4.54
C THR A 82 -64.34 24.54 -3.78
N ARG A 83 -65.23 23.55 -3.64
CA ARG A 83 -66.57 23.74 -3.08
C ARG A 83 -66.53 23.88 -1.55
N ALA A 84 -67.44 24.70 -1.02
CA ALA A 84 -67.58 24.95 0.42
C ALA A 84 -68.27 23.80 1.19
N LYS A 85 -69.01 22.92 0.50
CA LYS A 85 -69.69 21.75 1.09
C LYS A 85 -69.49 20.51 0.21
N LEU A 86 -69.35 19.35 0.84
CA LEU A 86 -69.24 18.03 0.21
C LEU A 86 -70.38 17.16 0.70
N ASP A 87 -70.98 16.38 -0.20
CA ASP A 87 -71.98 15.37 0.19
C ASP A 87 -71.34 14.16 0.90
N ASP A 88 -72.17 13.35 1.55
CA ASP A 88 -71.70 12.22 2.37
C ASP A 88 -70.96 11.16 1.52
N GLY A 89 -71.36 10.99 0.26
CA GLY A 89 -70.71 10.07 -0.68
C GLY A 89 -69.32 10.54 -1.10
N GLN A 90 -69.16 11.84 -1.35
CA GLN A 90 -67.88 12.48 -1.63
C GLN A 90 -66.93 12.39 -0.43
N ARG A 91 -67.44 12.61 0.79
CA ARG A 91 -66.64 12.46 2.03
C ARG A 91 -66.21 11.01 2.25
N ALA A 92 -67.09 10.04 1.99
CA ALA A 92 -66.75 8.62 2.05
C ALA A 92 -65.68 8.26 1.01
N ARG A 93 -65.82 8.73 -0.24
CA ARG A 93 -64.84 8.51 -1.30
C ARG A 93 -63.47 9.13 -0.99
N LEU A 94 -63.43 10.36 -0.48
CA LEU A 94 -62.18 11.00 -0.05
C LEU A 94 -61.51 10.25 1.10
N THR A 95 -62.30 9.77 2.06
CA THR A 95 -61.80 8.94 3.17
C THR A 95 -61.18 7.65 2.65
N GLU A 96 -61.83 6.99 1.68
CA GLU A 96 -61.30 5.79 1.02
C GLU A 96 -60.00 6.07 0.24
N LEU A 97 -59.91 7.18 -0.50
CA LEU A 97 -58.70 7.55 -1.24
C LEU A 97 -57.51 7.85 -0.30
N LEU A 98 -57.76 8.55 0.81
CA LEU A 98 -56.71 9.04 1.71
C LEU A 98 -56.27 8.02 2.76
N ARG A 99 -57.20 7.22 3.29
CA ARG A 99 -56.94 6.25 4.38
C ARG A 99 -57.16 4.80 3.98
N GLY A 100 -57.87 4.55 2.87
CA GLY A 100 -58.12 3.21 2.35
C GLY A 100 -57.06 2.76 1.35
N ARG A 101 -57.43 1.74 0.56
CA ARG A 101 -56.58 1.12 -0.46
C ARG A 101 -57.25 1.24 -1.82
N PRO A 102 -57.20 2.41 -2.47
CA PRO A 102 -58.01 2.70 -3.66
C PRO A 102 -57.42 2.18 -4.98
N HIS A 103 -56.19 1.67 -5.02
CA HIS A 103 -55.53 1.26 -6.26
C HIS A 103 -55.23 -0.24 -6.28
N GLU A 104 -55.60 -0.89 -7.38
CA GLU A 104 -55.24 -2.27 -7.66
C GLU A 104 -53.75 -2.37 -8.02
N LEU A 105 -52.98 -3.10 -7.21
CA LEU A 105 -51.55 -3.35 -7.39
C LEU A 105 -51.31 -4.55 -8.32
N SER A 106 -52.01 -5.65 -8.06
CA SER A 106 -51.86 -6.89 -8.82
C SER A 106 -53.14 -7.71 -8.83
N ARG A 107 -53.27 -8.52 -9.89
CA ARG A 107 -54.37 -9.44 -10.12
C ARG A 107 -53.78 -10.79 -10.50
N THR A 108 -53.90 -11.75 -9.60
CA THR A 108 -53.30 -13.08 -9.79
C THR A 108 -54.42 -14.12 -9.93
N PRO A 109 -54.44 -14.92 -11.01
CA PRO A 109 -55.47 -15.94 -11.17
C PRO A 109 -55.33 -17.00 -10.06
N ILE A 110 -56.43 -17.31 -9.39
CA ILE A 110 -56.51 -18.39 -8.40
C ILE A 110 -56.44 -19.72 -9.14
N PRO A 111 -55.59 -20.69 -8.76
CA PRO A 111 -55.59 -22.02 -9.36
C PRO A 111 -56.97 -22.69 -9.28
N LEU A 112 -57.38 -23.44 -10.31
CA LEU A 112 -58.75 -24.02 -10.39
C LEU A 112 -59.11 -24.91 -9.19
N VAL A 113 -58.12 -25.57 -8.57
CA VAL A 113 -58.27 -26.41 -7.38
C VAL A 113 -58.64 -25.62 -6.11
N GLU A 114 -58.33 -24.34 -6.08
CA GLU A 114 -58.65 -23.40 -4.98
C GLU A 114 -59.89 -22.56 -5.29
N ARG A 115 -60.51 -22.74 -6.46
CA ARG A 115 -61.73 -22.01 -6.85
C ARG A 115 -62.98 -22.73 -6.33
N SER A 116 -63.95 -21.94 -5.89
CA SER A 116 -65.33 -22.42 -5.72
C SER A 116 -66.18 -22.06 -6.93
N LEU A 117 -67.25 -22.83 -7.18
CA LEU A 117 -68.11 -22.70 -8.37
C LEU A 117 -68.72 -21.28 -8.54
N THR A 118 -68.84 -20.53 -7.43
CA THR A 118 -69.35 -19.15 -7.39
C THR A 118 -68.37 -18.16 -6.76
N GLY A 119 -67.10 -18.57 -6.57
CA GLY A 119 -66.08 -17.76 -5.92
C GLY A 119 -65.28 -16.89 -6.89
N PRO A 120 -64.46 -15.97 -6.37
CA PRO A 120 -63.57 -15.15 -7.19
C PRO A 120 -62.57 -16.04 -7.95
N SER A 121 -62.25 -15.65 -9.18
CA SER A 121 -61.26 -16.34 -10.02
C SER A 121 -59.85 -15.76 -9.88
N GLU A 122 -59.71 -14.62 -9.19
CA GLU A 122 -58.49 -13.82 -9.09
C GLU A 122 -58.32 -13.25 -7.67
N HIS A 123 -57.09 -13.24 -7.15
CA HIS A 123 -56.70 -12.43 -6.00
C HIS A 123 -56.33 -11.03 -6.50
N VAL A 124 -57.07 -10.03 -6.06
CA VAL A 124 -56.81 -8.61 -6.36
C VAL A 124 -56.24 -7.94 -5.11
N LEU A 125 -54.99 -7.48 -5.20
CA LEU A 125 -54.32 -6.79 -4.10
C LEU A 125 -54.46 -5.28 -4.29
N PHE A 126 -55.06 -4.60 -3.31
CA PHE A 126 -55.18 -3.14 -3.32
C PHE A 126 -54.12 -2.50 -2.41
N VAL A 127 -53.63 -1.33 -2.80
CA VAL A 127 -52.70 -0.49 -2.03
C VAL A 127 -53.20 0.94 -1.87
N GLY A 128 -52.85 1.56 -0.75
CA GLY A 128 -53.09 2.97 -0.48
C GLY A 128 -51.82 3.77 -0.22
N LEU A 129 -52.00 5.07 0.05
CA LEU A 129 -50.88 5.99 0.33
C LEU A 129 -50.01 5.51 1.49
N ALA A 130 -50.62 4.99 2.55
CA ALA A 130 -49.89 4.50 3.72
C ALA A 130 -49.04 3.27 3.39
N ASP A 131 -49.59 2.28 2.67
CA ASP A 131 -48.87 1.05 2.31
C ASP A 131 -47.68 1.38 1.37
N THR A 132 -47.89 2.30 0.43
CA THR A 132 -46.82 2.74 -0.48
C THR A 132 -45.72 3.49 0.26
N LEU A 133 -46.08 4.43 1.14
CA LEU A 133 -45.10 5.16 1.95
C LEU A 133 -44.28 4.23 2.85
N GLU A 134 -44.93 3.26 3.49
CA GLU A 134 -44.25 2.27 4.35
C GLU A 134 -43.25 1.43 3.55
N ARG A 135 -43.66 0.93 2.37
CA ARG A 135 -42.78 0.19 1.47
C ARG A 135 -41.59 1.02 0.99
N MET A 136 -41.82 2.27 0.58
CA MET A 136 -40.75 3.18 0.17
C MET A 136 -39.76 3.43 1.33
N ARG A 137 -40.26 3.66 2.54
CA ARG A 137 -39.43 3.84 3.74
C ARG A 137 -38.61 2.60 4.08
N ALA A 138 -39.18 1.41 3.91
CA ALA A 138 -38.48 0.15 4.14
C ALA A 138 -37.39 -0.12 3.09
N THR A 139 -37.60 0.31 1.85
CA THR A 139 -36.71 0.04 0.70
C THR A 139 -35.56 1.04 0.60
N PHE A 140 -35.80 2.30 0.98
CA PHE A 140 -34.84 3.39 0.82
C PHE A 140 -33.45 3.13 1.46
N PRO A 141 -33.33 2.62 2.71
CA PRO A 141 -32.02 2.40 3.32
C PRO A 141 -31.12 1.46 2.52
N MET A 142 -31.66 0.38 1.96
CA MET A 142 -30.91 -0.57 1.14
C MET A 142 -30.30 0.13 -0.09
N ILE A 143 -31.08 1.00 -0.75
CA ILE A 143 -30.63 1.73 -1.93
C ILE A 143 -29.55 2.73 -1.54
N ALA A 144 -29.79 3.53 -0.50
CA ALA A 144 -28.83 4.52 -0.02
C ALA A 144 -27.49 3.87 0.39
N GLU A 145 -27.53 2.79 1.18
CA GLU A 145 -26.34 2.06 1.62
C GLU A 145 -25.52 1.49 0.45
N PHE A 146 -26.18 0.98 -0.59
CA PHE A 146 -25.50 0.50 -1.79
C PHE A 146 -24.78 1.65 -2.51
N LEU A 147 -25.47 2.77 -2.73
CA LEU A 147 -24.91 3.92 -3.45
C LEU A 147 -23.77 4.58 -2.67
N ASP A 148 -23.88 4.70 -1.35
CA ASP A 148 -22.82 5.19 -0.47
C ASP A 148 -21.59 4.27 -0.49
N ALA A 149 -21.79 2.95 -0.50
CA ALA A 149 -20.69 2.00 -0.57
C ALA A 149 -19.90 2.12 -1.87
N VAL A 150 -20.61 2.29 -3.00
CA VAL A 150 -20.00 2.52 -4.31
C VAL A 150 -19.24 3.86 -4.34
N ASP A 151 -19.88 4.94 -3.89
CA ASP A 151 -19.26 6.27 -3.88
C ASP A 151 -18.01 6.32 -3.00
N LYS A 152 -18.06 5.70 -1.82
CA LYS A 152 -16.92 5.64 -0.90
C LYS A 152 -15.69 4.99 -1.53
N VAL A 153 -15.87 3.89 -2.26
CA VAL A 153 -14.76 3.22 -2.97
C VAL A 153 -14.23 4.10 -4.08
N ASN A 154 -15.12 4.63 -4.93
CA ASN A 154 -14.73 5.47 -6.05
C ASN A 154 -14.00 6.74 -5.60
N SER A 155 -14.53 7.45 -4.61
CA SER A 155 -13.94 8.64 -4.01
C SER A 155 -12.55 8.37 -3.43
N ARG A 156 -12.35 7.21 -2.78
CA ARG A 156 -11.03 6.80 -2.26
C ARG A 156 -10.03 6.58 -3.39
N VAL A 157 -10.41 5.84 -4.42
CA VAL A 157 -9.54 5.56 -5.57
C VAL A 157 -9.17 6.84 -6.30
N MET A 158 -10.16 7.70 -6.62
CA MET A 158 -9.93 8.97 -7.31
C MET A 158 -9.01 9.90 -6.51
N THR A 159 -9.24 10.04 -5.20
CA THR A 159 -8.43 10.88 -4.33
C THR A 159 -6.99 10.35 -4.20
N GLY A 160 -6.82 9.03 -4.12
CA GLY A 160 -5.51 8.38 -4.03
C GLY A 160 -4.71 8.44 -5.33
N LEU A 161 -5.39 8.34 -6.47
CA LEU A 161 -4.75 8.33 -7.79
C LEU A 161 -4.43 9.73 -8.32
N ALA A 162 -5.19 10.76 -7.96
CA ALA A 162 -4.97 12.13 -8.43
C ALA A 162 -3.49 12.60 -8.32
N PRO A 163 -2.80 12.52 -7.16
CA PRO A 163 -1.41 12.94 -7.08
C PRO A 163 -0.46 12.07 -7.91
N LEU A 164 -0.78 10.79 -8.12
CA LEU A 164 0.03 9.88 -8.93
C LEU A 164 -0.10 10.21 -10.42
N GLN A 165 -1.32 10.52 -10.88
CA GLN A 165 -1.60 10.96 -12.24
C GLN A 165 -0.86 12.27 -12.54
N ASP A 166 -0.98 13.28 -11.67
CA ASP A 166 -0.30 14.57 -11.84
C ASP A 166 1.21 14.43 -11.94
N GLN A 167 1.78 13.49 -11.19
CA GLN A 167 3.21 13.24 -11.16
C GLN A 167 3.67 12.43 -12.37
N LEU A 168 2.87 11.48 -12.83
CA LEU A 168 3.10 10.73 -14.07
C LEU A 168 3.01 11.65 -15.29
N ASP A 169 2.04 12.56 -15.35
CA ASP A 169 1.85 13.51 -16.45
C ASP A 169 3.04 14.47 -16.56
N ARG A 170 3.60 14.91 -15.43
CA ARG A 170 4.83 15.71 -15.38
C ARG A 170 6.06 14.94 -15.86
N ALA A 171 6.15 13.65 -15.56
CA ALA A 171 7.26 12.80 -15.99
C ALA A 171 7.12 12.35 -17.45
N GLY A 172 5.89 12.29 -17.96
CA GLY A 172 5.54 11.76 -19.27
C GLY A 172 5.70 10.24 -19.38
N ALA A 173 5.29 9.66 -20.52
CA ALA A 173 5.43 8.21 -20.79
C ALA A 173 6.84 7.81 -21.29
N ALA A 174 7.87 8.47 -20.76
CA ALA A 174 9.24 8.42 -21.28
C ALA A 174 9.88 7.02 -21.19
N THR A 175 9.57 6.27 -20.12
CA THR A 175 10.16 4.95 -19.87
C THR A 175 9.10 3.84 -19.92
N PRO A 176 9.49 2.59 -20.24
CA PRO A 176 8.59 1.43 -20.14
C PRO A 176 7.98 1.28 -18.75
N ARG A 177 8.72 1.68 -17.70
CA ARG A 177 8.27 1.59 -16.32
C ARG A 177 7.19 2.62 -16.00
N LEU A 178 7.34 3.87 -16.46
CA LEU A 178 6.30 4.88 -16.34
C LEU A 178 5.03 4.48 -17.11
N ARG A 179 5.16 3.85 -18.27
CA ARG A 179 4.02 3.28 -19.00
C ARG A 179 3.31 2.20 -18.19
N SER A 180 4.06 1.25 -17.63
CA SER A 180 3.47 0.21 -16.77
C SER A 180 2.80 0.77 -15.52
N ILE A 181 3.30 1.88 -14.95
CA ILE A 181 2.63 2.58 -13.85
C ILE A 181 1.31 3.19 -14.34
N GLY A 182 1.32 3.84 -15.51
CA GLY A 182 0.10 4.35 -16.15
C GLY A 182 -0.94 3.26 -16.42
N ASP A 183 -0.50 2.10 -16.90
CA ASP A 183 -1.37 0.93 -17.10
C ASP A 183 -1.97 0.45 -15.78
N GLY A 184 -1.18 0.42 -14.71
CA GLY A 184 -1.66 0.06 -13.37
C GLY A 184 -2.65 1.05 -12.76
N ILE A 185 -2.49 2.35 -13.07
CA ILE A 185 -3.47 3.39 -12.70
C ILE A 185 -4.78 3.18 -13.48
N ALA A 186 -4.69 2.99 -14.81
CA ALA A 186 -5.84 2.75 -15.67
C ALA A 186 -6.61 1.47 -15.28
N GLU A 187 -5.89 0.42 -14.91
CA GLU A 187 -6.46 -0.83 -14.40
C GLU A 187 -7.27 -0.59 -13.11
N LEU A 188 -6.71 0.14 -12.14
CA LEU A 188 -7.40 0.43 -10.88
C LEU A 188 -8.64 1.30 -11.11
N LEU A 189 -8.56 2.30 -12.00
CA LEU A 189 -9.71 3.13 -12.40
C LEU A 189 -10.80 2.30 -13.08
N SER A 190 -10.43 1.41 -14.00
CA SER A 190 -11.38 0.55 -14.71
C SER A 190 -12.11 -0.39 -13.75
N ARG A 191 -11.36 -1.00 -12.81
CA ARG A 191 -11.94 -1.85 -11.77
C ARG A 191 -12.83 -1.07 -10.80
N SER A 192 -12.43 0.12 -10.37
CA SER A 192 -13.25 0.94 -9.47
C SER A 192 -14.52 1.46 -10.15
N ALA A 193 -14.50 1.65 -11.47
CA ALA A 193 -15.67 2.08 -12.22
C ALA A 193 -16.68 0.94 -12.44
N THR A 194 -16.21 -0.30 -12.63
CA THR A 194 -17.06 -1.44 -13.05
C THR A 194 -17.38 -2.42 -11.93
N ASP A 195 -16.47 -2.64 -10.98
CA ASP A 195 -16.70 -3.51 -9.82
C ASP A 195 -16.11 -2.93 -8.51
N PRO A 196 -16.54 -1.73 -8.08
CA PRO A 196 -16.05 -1.09 -6.87
C PRO A 196 -16.28 -1.93 -5.61
N LEU A 197 -17.39 -2.66 -5.51
CA LEU A 197 -17.74 -3.42 -4.30
C LEU A 197 -16.93 -4.72 -4.14
N ALA A 198 -16.18 -5.14 -5.17
CA ALA A 198 -15.17 -6.19 -5.05
C ALA A 198 -13.84 -5.68 -4.47
N LEU A 199 -13.61 -4.37 -4.43
CA LEU A 199 -12.37 -3.78 -3.92
C LEU A 199 -12.47 -3.51 -2.42
N THR A 200 -11.61 -4.14 -1.64
CA THR A 200 -11.48 -3.81 -0.22
C THR A 200 -10.59 -2.57 -0.03
N THR A 201 -10.82 -1.85 1.08
CA THR A 201 -9.99 -0.70 1.46
C THR A 201 -8.49 -1.05 1.51
N ALA A 202 -8.15 -2.23 2.05
CA ALA A 202 -6.77 -2.67 2.18
C ALA A 202 -6.10 -2.94 0.83
N GLU A 203 -6.83 -3.54 -0.12
CA GLU A 203 -6.32 -3.79 -1.49
C GLU A 203 -6.09 -2.47 -2.24
N ILE A 204 -7.01 -1.52 -2.12
CA ILE A 204 -6.87 -0.19 -2.72
C ILE A 204 -5.62 0.49 -2.15
N ASP A 205 -5.47 0.52 -0.82
CA ASP A 205 -4.35 1.18 -0.17
C ASP A 205 -3.01 0.53 -0.52
N ALA A 206 -2.96 -0.80 -0.55
CA ALA A 206 -1.77 -1.54 -0.95
C ALA A 206 -1.39 -1.24 -2.40
N ARG A 207 -2.36 -1.22 -3.32
CA ARG A 207 -2.12 -0.92 -4.74
C ARG A 207 -1.67 0.52 -4.95
N LEU A 208 -2.29 1.48 -4.26
CA LEU A 208 -1.87 2.89 -4.29
C LEU A 208 -0.44 3.06 -3.77
N ALA A 209 -0.09 2.41 -2.66
CA ALA A 209 1.27 2.45 -2.10
C ALA A 209 2.30 1.84 -3.07
N GLU A 210 1.97 0.71 -3.69
CA GLU A 210 2.83 0.06 -4.69
C GLU A 210 3.10 0.99 -5.89
N LEU A 211 2.06 1.59 -6.46
CA LEU A 211 2.17 2.53 -7.58
C LEU A 211 2.95 3.78 -7.19
N ALA A 212 2.68 4.34 -6.00
CA ALA A 212 3.40 5.50 -5.47
C ALA A 212 4.89 5.22 -5.30
N ASP A 213 5.25 4.06 -4.75
CA ASP A 213 6.65 3.67 -4.57
C ASP A 213 7.35 3.38 -5.89
N ALA A 214 6.66 2.76 -6.85
CA ALA A 214 7.18 2.56 -8.19
C ALA A 214 7.47 3.90 -8.89
N LEU A 215 6.53 4.84 -8.83
CA LEU A 215 6.67 6.16 -9.42
C LEU A 215 7.78 6.98 -8.75
N ARG A 216 7.87 6.93 -7.41
CA ARG A 216 8.91 7.61 -6.64
C ARG A 216 10.31 7.12 -7.03
N ARG A 217 10.49 5.79 -7.13
CA ARG A 217 11.76 5.19 -7.54
C ARG A 217 12.15 5.60 -8.95
N GLU A 218 11.22 5.49 -9.90
CA GLU A 218 11.48 5.84 -11.29
C GLU A 218 11.77 7.33 -11.46
N SER A 219 11.01 8.19 -10.77
CA SER A 219 11.27 9.64 -10.76
C SER A 219 12.65 9.98 -10.20
N ALA A 220 13.10 9.29 -9.14
CA ALA A 220 14.43 9.50 -8.57
C ALA A 220 15.52 9.12 -9.58
N THR A 221 15.38 7.98 -10.26
CA THR A 221 16.31 7.57 -11.31
C THR A 221 16.36 8.58 -12.46
N LEU A 222 15.22 9.06 -12.93
CA LEU A 222 15.16 10.08 -13.98
C LEU A 222 15.79 11.41 -13.55
N ALA A 223 15.58 11.83 -12.30
CA ALA A 223 16.19 13.02 -11.75
C ALA A 223 17.72 12.88 -11.65
N GLU A 224 18.23 11.72 -11.22
CA GLU A 224 19.66 11.43 -11.19
C GLU A 224 20.27 11.45 -12.60
N LEU A 225 19.63 10.80 -13.57
CA LEU A 225 20.07 10.82 -14.97
C LEU A 225 20.06 12.25 -15.55
N ALA A 226 19.03 13.04 -15.25
CA ALA A 226 18.96 14.44 -15.68
C ALA A 226 20.08 15.28 -15.05
N ALA A 227 20.39 15.09 -13.77
CA ALA A 227 21.49 15.75 -13.08
C ALA A 227 22.86 15.35 -13.64
N MET A 228 23.06 14.06 -13.94
CA MET A 228 24.27 13.56 -14.60
C MET A 228 24.44 14.20 -15.97
N LYS A 229 23.38 14.26 -16.78
CA LYS A 229 23.42 14.90 -18.11
C LYS A 229 23.71 16.39 -18.01
N ALA A 230 23.08 17.09 -17.06
CA ALA A 230 23.26 18.53 -16.87
C ALA A 230 24.69 18.90 -16.46
N ASN A 231 25.42 18.00 -15.79
CA ASN A 231 26.81 18.22 -15.38
C ASN A 231 27.72 17.03 -15.75
N TRP A 232 27.65 16.63 -17.02
CA TRP A 232 28.32 15.44 -17.52
C TRP A 232 29.84 15.39 -17.26
N PRO A 233 30.63 16.47 -17.49
CA PRO A 233 32.06 16.45 -17.22
C PRO A 233 32.39 16.16 -15.76
N ALA A 234 31.59 16.71 -14.83
CA ALA A 234 31.78 16.47 -13.40
C ALA A 234 31.41 15.02 -13.02
N ALA A 235 30.35 14.46 -13.62
CA ALA A 235 29.95 13.07 -13.39
C ALA A 235 31.04 12.08 -13.83
N VAL A 236 31.63 12.28 -15.02
CA VAL A 236 32.75 11.47 -15.52
C VAL A 236 33.98 11.63 -14.63
N ALA A 237 34.33 12.86 -14.23
CA ALA A 237 35.47 13.12 -13.35
C ALA A 237 35.29 12.44 -11.97
N ALA A 238 34.08 12.47 -11.41
CA ALA A 238 33.77 11.79 -10.16
C ALA A 238 33.91 10.26 -10.28
N ALA A 239 33.46 9.66 -11.39
CA ALA A 239 33.63 8.22 -11.64
C ALA A 239 35.11 7.84 -11.77
N ARG A 240 35.93 8.66 -12.45
CA ARG A 240 37.39 8.48 -12.52
C ARG A 240 38.03 8.51 -11.13
N ALA A 241 37.71 9.53 -10.33
CA ALA A 241 38.21 9.67 -8.97
C ALA A 241 37.83 8.47 -8.09
N ARG A 242 36.60 7.95 -8.23
CA ARG A 242 36.17 6.72 -7.52
C ARG A 242 37.00 5.51 -7.95
N LEU A 243 37.21 5.30 -9.25
CA LEU A 243 38.07 4.20 -9.74
C LEU A 243 39.51 4.29 -9.21
N ASP A 244 40.08 5.48 -9.13
CA ASP A 244 41.41 5.70 -8.56
C ASP A 244 41.45 5.38 -7.06
N ALA A 245 40.40 5.76 -6.31
CA ALA A 245 40.25 5.39 -4.91
C ALA A 245 40.16 3.86 -4.73
N VAL A 246 39.39 3.16 -5.58
CA VAL A 246 39.32 1.69 -5.52
C VAL A 246 40.67 1.07 -5.81
N GLN A 247 41.42 1.58 -6.79
CA GLN A 247 42.78 1.10 -7.09
C GLN A 247 43.70 1.28 -5.87
N ALA A 248 43.68 2.46 -5.24
CA ALA A 248 44.51 2.72 -4.07
C ALA A 248 44.18 1.80 -2.89
N THR A 249 42.89 1.52 -2.65
CA THR A 249 42.43 0.55 -1.64
C THR A 249 42.87 -0.87 -1.97
N ARG A 250 42.76 -1.30 -3.23
CA ARG A 250 43.28 -2.60 -3.67
C ARG A 250 44.79 -2.72 -3.48
N ASP A 251 45.55 -1.66 -3.76
CA ASP A 251 47.00 -1.67 -3.57
C ASP A 251 47.37 -1.77 -2.08
N ARG A 252 46.64 -1.10 -1.19
CA ARG A 252 46.80 -1.26 0.26
C ARG A 252 46.45 -2.67 0.72
N ALA A 253 45.31 -3.21 0.28
CA ALA A 253 44.89 -4.58 0.56
C ALA A 253 45.93 -5.61 0.09
N ALA A 254 46.48 -5.43 -1.12
CA ALA A 254 47.50 -6.31 -1.68
C ALA A 254 48.81 -6.26 -0.87
N ARG A 255 49.24 -5.07 -0.42
CA ARG A 255 50.40 -4.93 0.47
C ARG A 255 50.17 -5.59 1.82
N ALA A 256 49.02 -5.37 2.44
CA ALA A 256 48.67 -6.01 3.72
C ALA A 256 48.60 -7.53 3.57
N LYS A 257 47.97 -8.03 2.50
CA LYS A 257 47.90 -9.45 2.18
C LYS A 257 49.28 -10.08 2.03
N ALA A 258 50.18 -9.47 1.25
CA ALA A 258 51.54 -9.97 1.08
C ALA A 258 52.31 -10.03 2.41
N GLU A 259 52.08 -9.05 3.30
CA GLU A 259 52.68 -9.05 4.64
C GLU A 259 52.09 -10.14 5.55
N VAL A 260 50.77 -10.38 5.49
CA VAL A 260 50.14 -11.49 6.21
C VAL A 260 50.70 -12.83 5.73
N GLU A 261 50.73 -13.08 4.42
CA GLU A 261 51.23 -14.33 3.84
C GLU A 261 52.71 -14.58 4.19
N ARG A 262 53.49 -13.50 4.36
CA ARG A 262 54.89 -13.59 4.78
C ARG A 262 55.05 -13.84 6.28
N THR A 263 54.16 -13.28 7.11
CA THR A 263 54.41 -13.18 8.56
C THR A 263 53.46 -13.93 9.46
N ILE A 264 52.35 -14.42 8.93
CA ILE A 264 51.28 -15.07 9.69
C ILE A 264 50.93 -16.40 9.02
N VAL A 265 50.73 -17.44 9.82
CA VAL A 265 50.17 -18.70 9.34
C VAL A 265 48.69 -18.46 9.08
N SER A 266 48.31 -18.34 7.81
CA SER A 266 46.91 -18.20 7.40
C SER A 266 46.58 -19.16 6.26
N SER A 267 45.28 -19.44 6.09
CA SER A 267 44.80 -19.98 4.82
C SER A 267 44.98 -18.94 3.71
N PRO A 268 44.99 -19.36 2.42
CA PRO A 268 45.08 -18.42 1.31
C PRO A 268 44.00 -17.33 1.43
N LEU A 269 44.44 -16.07 1.45
CA LEU A 269 43.51 -14.95 1.52
C LEU A 269 42.76 -14.80 0.19
N PRO A 270 41.49 -14.37 0.19
CA PRO A 270 40.70 -14.19 -1.02
C PRO A 270 41.45 -13.40 -2.10
N VAL A 271 41.27 -13.81 -3.36
CA VAL A 271 41.77 -13.07 -4.52
C VAL A 271 40.59 -12.36 -5.17
N SER A 272 40.63 -11.03 -5.19
CA SER A 272 39.62 -10.23 -5.88
C SER A 272 39.93 -10.16 -7.37
N PRO A 273 38.95 -10.33 -8.27
CA PRO A 273 39.16 -10.15 -9.71
C PRO A 273 39.68 -8.75 -10.05
N ASN A 274 40.52 -8.66 -11.09
CA ASN A 274 41.05 -7.39 -11.58
C ASN A 274 40.07 -6.72 -12.55
N ASP A 275 39.04 -6.10 -11.99
CA ASP A 275 37.97 -5.49 -12.78
C ASP A 275 38.20 -4.00 -13.08
N ILE A 276 39.24 -3.37 -12.50
CA ILE A 276 39.46 -1.92 -12.64
C ILE A 276 39.82 -1.52 -14.07
N GLY A 277 40.71 -2.28 -14.72
CA GLY A 277 41.11 -2.02 -16.11
C GLY A 277 39.90 -2.00 -17.06
N PRO A 278 39.08 -3.07 -17.07
CA PRO A 278 37.82 -3.09 -17.83
C PRO A 278 36.86 -1.96 -17.49
N LEU A 279 36.69 -1.61 -16.21
CA LEU A 279 35.81 -0.50 -15.79
C LEU A 279 36.31 0.86 -16.29
N ARG A 280 37.64 1.10 -16.26
CA ARG A 280 38.25 2.33 -16.82
C ARG A 280 38.03 2.43 -18.33
N ALA A 281 38.29 1.34 -19.06
CA ALA A 281 38.08 1.32 -20.52
C ALA A 281 36.62 1.59 -20.89
N GLN A 282 35.67 1.05 -20.13
CA GLN A 282 34.24 1.34 -20.32
C GLN A 282 33.89 2.80 -20.02
N LEU A 283 34.45 3.39 -18.95
CA LEU A 283 34.26 4.81 -18.63
C LEU A 283 34.78 5.71 -19.76
N ASP A 284 35.98 5.42 -20.27
CA ASP A 284 36.58 6.22 -21.34
C ASP A 284 35.80 6.11 -22.65
N ALA A 285 35.21 4.94 -22.95
CA ALA A 285 34.36 4.75 -24.13
C ALA A 285 33.07 5.59 -24.09
N ILE A 286 32.55 5.92 -22.90
CA ILE A 286 31.33 6.71 -22.74
C ILE A 286 31.59 8.18 -22.39
N ALA A 287 32.82 8.55 -22.04
CA ALA A 287 33.17 9.84 -21.43
C ALA A 287 32.75 11.08 -22.24
N ASP A 288 32.68 10.99 -23.57
CA ASP A 288 32.31 12.11 -24.44
C ASP A 288 30.84 12.08 -24.88
N ASN A 289 30.03 11.16 -24.37
CA ASN A 289 28.63 10.98 -24.76
C ASN A 289 27.67 11.16 -23.56
N PRO A 290 27.09 12.36 -23.35
CA PRO A 290 26.10 12.60 -22.29
C PRO A 290 24.85 11.71 -22.37
N ASP A 291 24.49 11.20 -23.55
CA ASP A 291 23.37 10.28 -23.69
C ASP A 291 23.67 8.88 -23.12
N ALA A 292 24.93 8.59 -22.81
CA ALA A 292 25.36 7.40 -22.09
C ALA A 292 25.18 7.51 -20.55
N ALA A 293 24.43 8.49 -20.04
CA ALA A 293 24.13 8.59 -18.60
C ALA A 293 23.60 7.30 -17.96
N PRO A 294 22.71 6.50 -18.61
CA PRO A 294 22.32 5.20 -18.06
C PRO A 294 23.49 4.21 -17.90
N ALA A 295 24.45 4.23 -18.84
CA ALA A 295 25.64 3.40 -18.77
C ALA A 295 26.60 3.86 -17.66
N LEU A 296 26.72 5.17 -17.44
CA LEU A 296 27.50 5.71 -16.33
C LEU A 296 26.89 5.36 -14.97
N LEU A 297 25.55 5.38 -14.86
CA LEU A 297 24.85 4.96 -13.64
C LEU A 297 25.09 3.48 -13.32
N ASP A 298 24.96 2.59 -14.31
CA ASP A 298 25.29 1.15 -14.17
C ASP A 298 26.76 0.94 -13.76
N LEU A 299 27.67 1.65 -14.43
CA LEU A 299 29.09 1.61 -14.11
C LEU A 299 29.35 2.06 -12.66
N GLY A 300 28.65 3.09 -12.19
CA GLY A 300 28.68 3.55 -10.81
C GLY A 300 28.39 2.43 -9.80
N GLY A 301 27.34 1.64 -10.03
CA GLY A 301 27.00 0.50 -9.18
C GLY A 301 28.09 -0.59 -9.16
N ARG A 302 28.75 -0.83 -10.30
CA ARG A 302 29.88 -1.76 -10.38
C ARG A 302 31.14 -1.22 -9.69
N ILE A 303 31.36 0.09 -9.73
CA ILE A 303 32.43 0.76 -8.96
C ILE A 303 32.16 0.63 -7.46
N ASP A 304 30.90 0.77 -7.01
CA ASP A 304 30.54 0.57 -5.60
C ASP A 304 30.79 -0.87 -5.14
N ALA A 305 30.37 -1.86 -5.91
CA ALA A 305 30.65 -3.26 -5.62
C ALA A 305 32.17 -3.53 -5.53
N ALA A 306 32.95 -2.96 -6.46
CA ALA A 306 34.41 -3.06 -6.43
C ALA A 306 35.03 -2.35 -5.22
N THR A 307 34.44 -1.23 -4.78
CA THR A 307 34.84 -0.49 -3.58
C THR A 307 34.64 -1.34 -2.33
N SER A 308 33.44 -1.90 -2.14
CA SER A 308 33.12 -2.77 -1.00
C SER A 308 34.01 -4.01 -0.97
N ALA A 309 34.26 -4.63 -2.12
CA ALA A 309 35.15 -5.79 -2.21
C ALA A 309 36.61 -5.44 -1.86
N ALA A 310 37.11 -4.27 -2.29
CA ALA A 310 38.45 -3.82 -1.96
C ALA A 310 38.59 -3.50 -0.46
N ALA A 311 37.59 -2.82 0.13
CA ALA A 311 37.57 -2.51 1.56
C ALA A 311 37.53 -3.78 2.42
N ALA A 312 36.66 -4.75 2.10
CA ALA A 312 36.59 -6.02 2.83
C ALA A 312 37.91 -6.80 2.77
N ALA A 313 38.63 -6.75 1.64
CA ALA A 313 39.94 -7.37 1.50
C ALA A 313 41.02 -6.65 2.34
N GLU A 314 41.01 -5.32 2.37
CA GLU A 314 41.89 -4.51 3.21
C GLU A 314 41.65 -4.81 4.69
N ASP A 315 40.39 -4.74 5.14
CA ASP A 315 39.99 -4.97 6.53
C ASP A 315 40.38 -6.37 7.02
N LEU A 316 40.18 -7.39 6.18
CA LEU A 316 40.57 -8.76 6.52
C LEU A 316 42.09 -8.89 6.72
N ALA A 317 42.87 -8.38 5.77
CA ALA A 317 44.32 -8.49 5.83
C ALA A 317 44.91 -7.64 6.97
N GLN A 318 44.45 -6.40 7.10
CA GLN A 318 44.88 -5.49 8.16
C GLN A 318 44.47 -6.01 9.54
N GLY A 319 43.26 -6.56 9.69
CA GLY A 319 42.79 -7.13 10.95
C GLY A 319 43.66 -8.28 11.48
N LEU A 320 44.26 -9.08 10.59
CA LEU A 320 45.22 -10.13 11.00
C LEU A 320 46.54 -9.54 11.51
N LEU A 321 47.05 -8.50 10.86
CA LEU A 321 48.26 -7.79 11.30
C LEU A 321 48.03 -7.07 12.63
N ASP A 322 46.90 -6.38 12.76
CA ASP A 322 46.49 -5.68 13.97
C ASP A 322 46.31 -6.67 15.13
N ARG A 323 45.72 -7.84 14.88
CA ARG A 323 45.60 -8.90 15.88
C ARG A 323 46.95 -9.37 16.38
N ARG A 324 47.95 -9.50 15.49
CA ARG A 324 49.33 -9.82 15.89
C ARG A 324 49.90 -8.71 16.79
N GLY A 325 49.70 -7.45 16.43
CA GLY A 325 50.11 -6.29 17.23
C GLY A 325 49.45 -6.25 18.61
N GLU A 326 48.14 -6.48 18.68
CA GLU A 326 47.35 -6.56 19.91
C GLU A 326 47.89 -7.64 20.84
N LEU A 327 48.16 -8.85 20.32
CA LEU A 327 48.69 -9.95 21.11
C LEU A 327 50.08 -9.62 21.69
N ARG A 328 50.94 -8.92 20.94
CA ARG A 328 52.23 -8.41 21.48
C ARG A 328 52.00 -7.42 22.61
N GLY A 329 51.10 -6.45 22.43
CA GLY A 329 50.76 -5.47 23.47
C GLY A 329 50.19 -6.10 24.73
N ARG A 330 49.28 -7.08 24.58
CA ARG A 330 48.70 -7.83 25.70
C ARG A 330 49.73 -8.63 26.46
N LEU A 331 50.65 -9.32 25.76
CA LEU A 331 51.73 -10.06 26.41
C LEU A 331 52.62 -9.12 27.25
N ALA A 332 53.00 -7.97 26.70
CA ALA A 332 53.78 -6.96 27.42
C ALA A 332 53.03 -6.42 28.66
N ALA A 333 51.72 -6.14 28.53
CA ALA A 333 50.91 -5.69 29.65
C ALA A 333 50.80 -6.73 30.78
N TYR A 334 50.63 -8.02 30.42
CA TYR A 334 50.62 -9.09 31.42
C TYR A 334 51.99 -9.31 32.06
N GLN A 335 53.09 -9.11 31.32
CA GLN A 335 54.45 -9.11 31.89
C GLN A 335 54.63 -8.01 32.94
N ALA A 336 54.23 -6.78 32.64
CA ALA A 336 54.26 -5.70 33.62
C ALA A 336 53.38 -6.00 34.85
N LYS A 337 52.22 -6.63 34.65
CA LYS A 337 51.33 -7.06 35.76
C LYS A 337 51.98 -8.15 36.62
N ALA A 338 52.62 -9.15 36.02
CA ALA A 338 53.32 -10.20 36.74
C ALA A 338 54.44 -9.64 37.62
N ALA A 339 55.21 -8.68 37.09
CA ALA A 339 56.25 -7.96 37.83
C ALA A 339 55.66 -7.19 39.03
N ARG A 340 54.60 -6.41 38.80
CA ARG A 340 53.92 -5.64 39.87
C ARG A 340 53.34 -6.52 40.98
N LEU A 341 52.85 -7.71 40.65
CA LEU A 341 52.31 -8.67 41.62
C LEU A 341 53.42 -9.50 42.31
N GLY A 342 54.68 -9.37 41.88
CA GLY A 342 55.82 -10.10 42.45
C GLY A 342 55.81 -11.60 42.14
N VAL A 343 55.13 -12.02 41.07
CA VAL A 343 55.09 -13.41 40.58
C VAL A 343 55.90 -13.61 39.30
N GLY A 344 56.55 -12.55 38.80
CA GLY A 344 57.34 -12.58 37.58
C GLY A 344 58.57 -13.51 37.62
N GLU A 345 59.07 -13.82 38.81
CA GLU A 345 60.21 -14.73 39.01
C GLU A 345 59.80 -16.21 39.17
N ASP A 346 58.49 -16.50 39.23
CA ASP A 346 58.01 -17.88 39.29
C ASP A 346 58.38 -18.62 37.99
N ARG A 347 58.98 -19.81 38.15
CA ARG A 347 59.49 -20.60 37.03
C ARG A 347 58.43 -20.90 35.97
N ASP A 348 57.19 -21.16 36.38
CA ASP A 348 56.10 -21.50 35.46
C ASP A 348 55.62 -20.25 34.70
N VAL A 349 55.58 -19.10 35.37
CA VAL A 349 55.24 -17.80 34.77
C VAL A 349 56.28 -17.38 33.73
N ILE A 350 57.57 -17.52 34.05
CA ILE A 350 58.67 -17.27 33.10
C ILE A 350 58.57 -18.20 31.88
N ALA A 351 58.31 -19.50 32.11
CA ALA A 351 58.19 -20.47 31.03
C ALA A 351 57.01 -20.14 30.10
N ALA A 352 55.84 -19.83 30.65
CA ALA A 352 54.66 -19.44 29.88
C ALA A 352 54.89 -18.15 29.09
N HIS A 353 55.56 -17.14 29.67
CA HIS A 353 55.95 -15.93 28.95
C HIS A 353 56.88 -16.24 27.76
N ARG A 354 57.93 -17.05 27.97
CA ARG A 354 58.88 -17.44 26.91
C ARG A 354 58.20 -18.21 25.77
N ILE A 355 57.20 -19.04 26.08
CA ILE A 355 56.42 -19.75 25.05
C ILE A 355 55.63 -18.75 24.22
N ALA A 356 54.89 -17.83 24.85
CA ALA A 356 54.10 -16.83 24.15
C ALA A 356 54.97 -15.88 23.31
N ASP A 357 56.09 -15.40 23.87
CA ASP A 357 57.04 -14.53 23.17
C ASP A 357 57.72 -15.26 22.01
N GLY A 358 58.16 -16.50 22.24
CA GLY A 358 58.75 -17.34 21.21
C GLY A 358 57.81 -17.64 20.04
N LEU A 359 56.51 -17.84 20.30
CA LEU A 359 55.49 -18.01 19.25
C LEU A 359 55.26 -16.70 18.47
N LEU A 360 55.24 -15.55 19.15
CA LEU A 360 55.09 -14.22 18.52
C LEU A 360 56.29 -13.81 17.65
N ALA A 361 57.48 -14.27 18.01
CA ALA A 361 58.72 -14.01 17.29
C ALA A 361 58.89 -14.85 16.01
N ARG A 362 58.13 -15.95 15.85
CA ARG A 362 58.18 -16.79 14.65
C ARG A 362 57.67 -16.04 13.42
N THR A 363 58.23 -16.41 12.27
CA THR A 363 57.81 -15.94 10.95
C THR A 363 57.76 -17.17 10.03
N PRO A 364 56.57 -17.67 9.65
CA PRO A 364 55.23 -17.13 9.97
C PRO A 364 54.76 -17.43 11.42
N CYS A 365 53.98 -16.51 11.98
CA CYS A 365 53.39 -16.56 13.33
C CYS A 365 52.01 -17.23 13.31
N ASP A 366 51.78 -18.24 14.14
CA ASP A 366 50.46 -18.84 14.32
C ASP A 366 49.65 -18.06 15.37
N LEU A 367 48.72 -17.21 14.90
CA LEU A 367 47.89 -16.37 15.78
C LEU A 367 47.00 -17.18 16.73
N ALA A 368 46.56 -18.38 16.33
CA ALA A 368 45.72 -19.23 17.17
C ALA A 368 46.55 -19.87 18.28
N ALA A 369 47.78 -20.30 17.98
CA ALA A 369 48.71 -20.76 19.00
C ALA A 369 49.11 -19.65 19.96
N VAL A 370 49.43 -18.44 19.47
CA VAL A 370 49.77 -17.29 20.32
C VAL A 370 48.60 -16.90 21.22
N THR A 371 47.37 -16.84 20.68
CA THR A 371 46.20 -16.44 21.47
C THR A 371 46.01 -17.36 22.67
N ARG A 372 46.18 -18.67 22.50
CA ARG A 372 46.16 -19.65 23.60
C ARG A 372 47.30 -19.42 24.58
N ALA A 373 48.53 -19.29 24.11
CA ALA A 373 49.69 -19.07 24.97
C ALA A 373 49.60 -17.79 25.82
N VAL A 374 49.05 -16.71 25.27
CA VAL A 374 48.81 -15.45 26.01
C VAL A 374 47.71 -15.61 27.06
N ALA A 375 46.66 -16.39 26.77
CA ALA A 375 45.61 -16.71 27.75
C ALA A 375 46.13 -17.59 28.89
N ASP A 376 46.91 -18.64 28.57
CA ASP A 376 47.54 -19.52 29.55
C ASP A 376 48.48 -18.72 30.48
N TYR A 377 49.27 -17.82 29.91
CA TYR A 377 50.12 -16.91 30.67
C TYR A 377 49.33 -16.01 31.63
N GLN A 378 48.23 -15.42 31.16
CA GLN A 378 47.34 -14.60 31.99
C GLN A 378 46.75 -15.42 33.15
N GLN A 379 46.29 -16.64 32.88
CA GLN A 379 45.69 -17.51 33.90
C GLN A 379 46.72 -17.92 34.96
N LEU A 380 47.94 -18.30 34.54
CA LEU A 380 49.03 -18.64 35.47
C LEU A 380 49.41 -17.46 36.39
N ILE A 381 49.46 -16.23 35.87
CA ILE A 381 49.67 -15.03 36.72
C ILE A 381 48.57 -14.92 37.78
N ALA A 382 47.30 -15.12 37.41
CA ALA A 382 46.18 -15.02 38.33
C ALA A 382 46.23 -16.10 39.41
N GLU A 383 46.51 -17.35 39.03
CA GLU A 383 46.63 -18.48 39.96
C GLU A 383 47.77 -18.29 40.97
N LYS A 384 48.95 -17.85 40.50
CA LYS A 384 50.12 -17.65 41.37
C LYS A 384 49.98 -16.41 42.26
N ALA A 385 49.34 -15.34 41.77
CA ALA A 385 49.07 -14.15 42.56
C ALA A 385 48.00 -14.39 43.64
N GLY A 386 47.02 -15.26 43.38
CA GLY A 386 46.00 -15.67 44.35
C GLY A 386 46.45 -16.74 45.35
N ARG A 387 47.57 -17.44 45.09
CA ARG A 387 48.17 -18.46 45.96
C ARG A 387 49.22 -17.92 46.95
N ARG A 388 49.39 -16.60 47.07
CA ARG A 388 50.22 -16.04 48.14
C ARG A 388 49.60 -16.39 49.51
N PRO A 389 50.31 -17.09 50.42
CA PRO A 389 49.94 -17.09 51.83
C PRO A 389 50.07 -15.70 52.45
#